data_AF-A0A842SYU7-F1
#
_entry.id   AF-A0A842SYU7-F1
#
_cell.length_a   1.000
_cell.length_b   1.000
_cell.length_c   1.000
_cell.angle_alpha   90.00
_cell.angle_beta   90.00
_cell.angle_gamma   90.00
#
_symmetry.space_group_name_H-M   'P 1'
#
loop_
_entity.id
_entity.type
_entity.pdbx_description
1 polymer ?
#
loop_
_entity_poly.entity_id
_entity_poly.type
_entity_poly.pdbx_seq_one_letter_code
_entity_poly.pdbx_strand_id
1 'polypeptide(L)'
;MARAILKVCPDRYWQQRRKECGAYVMKAILNMYGKDGEAPARTYLSFLGDLCYGFTWPRRVVKVLRRHGFFTEFRRANKLRHGKLDALRMHLLRQEPVILLIGNSFNPRRHYQHFKRWYGWHWMLLLGFDDAERKVYLYDPNVRLEKHERDIPIGNASLSYKRFMQQWRGVFFTSLFNYSYMPVIKRR
;
A
#
# COMPACT_ATOMS: atom_id res chain seq x y z
N MET A 1 -19.13 5.88 -15.56
CA MET A 1 -18.39 5.19 -14.46
C MET A 1 -16.92 5.54 -14.60
N ALA A 2 -16.21 5.81 -13.50
CA ALA A 2 -14.82 6.26 -13.58
C ALA A 2 -13.84 5.08 -13.52
N ARG A 3 -12.70 5.25 -14.19
CA ARG A 3 -11.57 4.34 -14.13
C ARG A 3 -10.30 5.18 -14.12
N ALA A 4 -9.39 4.87 -13.21
CA ALA A 4 -8.09 5.51 -13.20
C ALA A 4 -7.04 4.47 -12.86
N ILE A 5 -6.00 4.44 -13.68
CA ILE A 5 -4.86 3.60 -13.41
C ILE A 5 -3.58 4.42 -13.63
N LEU A 6 -2.60 4.22 -12.75
CA LEU A 6 -1.33 4.94 -12.82
C LEU A 6 -0.58 4.59 -14.11
N LYS A 7 -0.06 5.61 -14.77
CA LYS A 7 0.85 5.48 -15.92
C LYS A 7 2.24 5.03 -15.50
N VAL A 8 2.63 5.38 -14.27
CA VAL A 8 3.93 5.05 -13.70
C VAL A 8 3.75 3.92 -12.71
N CYS A 9 4.47 2.81 -12.92
CA CYS A 9 4.42 1.61 -12.08
C CYS A 9 5.85 1.12 -11.80
N PRO A 10 6.06 0.29 -10.76
CA PRO A 10 7.36 -0.33 -10.54
C PRO A 10 7.75 -1.13 -11.79
N ASP A 11 9.01 -1.02 -12.23
CA ASP A 11 9.52 -1.68 -13.43
C ASP A 11 9.50 -3.21 -13.32
N ARG A 12 9.56 -3.71 -12.08
CA ARG A 12 9.54 -5.12 -11.72
C ARG A 12 8.83 -5.33 -10.40
N TYR A 13 8.45 -6.58 -10.16
CA TYR A 13 7.90 -6.96 -8.88
C TYR A 13 8.99 -7.18 -7.82
N TRP A 14 8.98 -6.37 -6.77
CA TRP A 14 9.85 -6.54 -5.61
C TRP A 14 9.13 -7.34 -4.51
N GLN A 15 9.23 -8.66 -4.59
CA GLN A 15 8.65 -9.55 -3.59
C GLN A 15 9.44 -9.48 -2.28
N GLN A 16 8.74 -9.26 -1.17
CA GLN A 16 9.35 -9.41 0.14
C GLN A 16 9.65 -10.88 0.45
N ARG A 17 10.83 -11.15 1.01
CA ARG A 17 11.19 -12.48 1.53
C ARG A 17 10.93 -12.61 3.04
N ARG A 18 10.90 -11.48 3.74
CA ARG A 18 10.65 -11.33 5.18
C ARG A 18 9.47 -10.38 5.41
N LYS A 19 9.11 -10.10 6.66
CA LYS A 19 8.00 -9.19 7.04
C LYS A 19 8.35 -7.70 6.85
N GLU A 20 9.03 -7.34 5.77
CA GLU A 20 9.60 -6.01 5.49
C GLU A 20 8.72 -5.18 4.54
N CYS A 21 7.40 -5.37 4.58
CA CYS A 21 6.46 -4.78 3.62
C CYS A 21 6.63 -3.28 3.40
N GLY A 22 6.85 -2.51 4.47
CA GLY A 22 7.05 -1.06 4.36
C GLY A 22 8.32 -0.68 3.58
N ALA A 23 9.40 -1.45 3.76
CA ALA A 23 10.66 -1.26 3.04
C ALA A 23 10.49 -1.52 1.54
N TYR A 24 9.79 -2.60 1.17
CA TYR A 24 9.54 -2.95 -0.22
C TYR A 24 8.54 -2.00 -0.90
N VAL A 25 7.53 -1.51 -0.18
CA VAL A 25 6.63 -0.46 -0.68
C VAL A 25 7.39 0.83 -0.96
N MET A 26 8.28 1.26 -0.07
CA MET A 26 9.14 2.42 -0.32
C MET A 26 10.05 2.20 -1.53
N LYS A 27 10.71 1.03 -1.63
CA LYS A 27 11.55 0.70 -2.77
C LYS A 27 10.77 0.74 -4.09
N ALA A 28 9.58 0.15 -4.13
CA ALA A 28 8.71 0.16 -5.30
C ALA A 28 8.35 1.58 -5.75
N ILE A 29 8.01 2.48 -4.82
CA ILE A 29 7.77 3.90 -5.12
C ILE A 29 9.03 4.58 -5.66
N LEU A 30 10.18 4.38 -5.00
CA LEU A 30 11.41 5.02 -5.46
C LEU A 30 11.77 4.54 -6.87
N ASN A 31 11.58 3.27 -7.15
CA ASN A 31 11.80 2.66 -8.46
C ASN A 31 10.84 3.22 -9.53
N MET A 32 9.53 3.33 -9.23
CA MET A 32 8.53 3.95 -10.12
C MET A 32 9.01 5.29 -10.70
N TYR A 33 9.71 6.08 -9.90
CA TYR A 33 10.12 7.44 -10.27
C TYR A 33 11.62 7.58 -10.55
N GLY A 34 12.35 6.47 -10.74
CA GLY A 34 13.79 6.48 -11.05
C GLY A 34 14.66 7.05 -9.93
N LYS A 35 14.23 6.93 -8.67
CA LYS A 35 14.92 7.43 -7.47
C LYS A 35 15.43 6.32 -6.55
N ASP A 36 15.34 5.06 -6.97
CA ASP A 36 15.87 3.93 -6.21
C ASP A 36 17.35 3.74 -6.59
N GLY A 37 18.25 4.03 -5.66
CA GLY A 37 19.70 3.91 -5.88
C GLY A 37 20.23 2.48 -5.72
N GLU A 38 19.48 1.48 -6.19
CA GLU A 38 19.77 0.04 -6.11
C GLU A 38 19.94 -0.58 -4.71
N ALA A 39 20.00 0.23 -3.66
CA ALA A 39 20.17 -0.21 -2.28
C ALA A 39 19.14 -1.29 -1.89
N PRO A 40 19.52 -2.29 -1.07
CA PRO A 40 18.59 -3.29 -0.58
C PRO A 40 17.40 -2.64 0.13
N ALA A 41 16.18 -3.16 -0.05
CA ALA A 41 14.96 -2.58 0.53
C ALA A 41 15.06 -2.35 2.05
N ARG A 42 15.77 -3.24 2.75
CA ARG A 42 16.04 -3.19 4.19
C ARG A 42 16.72 -1.89 4.64
N THR A 43 17.48 -1.23 3.78
CA THR A 43 18.13 0.07 4.08
C THR A 43 17.11 1.18 4.36
N TYR A 44 15.87 1.03 3.87
CA TYR A 44 14.79 1.98 4.14
C TYR A 44 14.15 1.76 5.52
N LEU A 45 14.45 0.67 6.23
CA LEU A 45 14.02 0.46 7.61
C LEU A 45 14.79 1.36 8.59
N SER A 46 14.20 1.64 9.74
CA SER A 46 14.92 2.18 10.90
C SER A 46 15.61 1.05 11.66
N PHE A 47 16.65 1.33 12.45
CA PHE A 47 17.30 0.34 13.32
C PHE A 47 16.29 -0.49 14.14
N LEU A 48 15.35 0.16 14.84
CA LEU A 48 14.31 -0.55 15.59
C LEU A 48 13.36 -1.37 14.70
N GLY A 49 13.03 -0.86 13.52
CA GLY A 49 12.19 -1.57 12.56
C GLY A 49 12.87 -2.82 12.02
N ASP A 50 14.19 -2.74 11.87
CA ASP A 50 15.01 -3.86 11.48
C ASP A 50 15.09 -4.93 12.57
N LEU A 51 15.30 -4.50 13.82
CA LEU A 51 15.30 -5.37 15.00
C LEU A 51 13.93 -6.01 15.26
N CYS A 52 12.84 -5.28 14.99
CA CYS A 52 11.46 -5.74 15.16
C CYS A 52 10.88 -6.40 13.89
N TYR A 53 11.67 -7.25 13.22
CA TYR A 53 11.23 -8.08 12.09
C TYR A 53 10.64 -7.32 10.89
N GLY A 54 11.18 -6.15 10.53
CA GLY A 54 10.74 -5.39 9.35
C GLY A 54 9.58 -4.42 9.60
N PHE A 55 9.19 -4.24 10.85
CA PHE A 55 8.11 -3.34 11.23
C PHE A 55 8.43 -1.90 10.83
N THR A 56 7.53 -1.26 10.08
CA THR A 56 7.74 0.08 9.54
C THR A 56 6.68 1.04 10.07
N TRP A 57 7.08 1.99 10.90
CA TRP A 57 6.20 3.05 11.39
C TRP A 57 5.85 4.06 10.29
N PRO A 58 4.65 4.66 10.31
CA PRO A 58 4.24 5.67 9.33
C PRO A 58 5.22 6.83 9.19
N ARG A 59 5.77 7.31 10.32
CA ARG A 59 6.77 8.39 10.35
C ARG A 59 8.04 8.03 9.57
N ARG A 60 8.44 6.75 9.55
CA ARG A 60 9.61 6.30 8.79
C ARG A 60 9.35 6.39 7.29
N VAL A 61 8.18 5.93 6.83
CA VAL A 61 7.76 6.03 5.42
C VAL A 61 7.80 7.48 4.96
N VAL A 62 7.17 8.37 5.73
CA VAL A 62 7.16 9.82 5.45
C VAL A 62 8.58 10.39 5.38
N LYS A 63 9.44 10.05 6.35
CA LYS A 63 10.83 10.54 6.41
C LYS A 63 11.65 10.09 5.19
N VAL A 64 11.54 8.82 4.79
CA VAL A 64 12.30 8.28 3.65
C VAL A 64 11.84 8.93 2.34
N LEU A 65 10.53 8.97 2.08
CA LEU A 65 10.00 9.54 0.84
C LEU A 65 10.26 11.04 0.72
N ARG A 66 10.15 11.80 1.83
CA ARG A 66 10.51 13.23 1.84
C ARG A 66 11.99 13.47 1.51
N ARG A 67 12.89 12.63 2.03
CA ARG A 67 14.33 12.70 1.69
C ARG A 67 14.59 12.48 0.20
N HIS A 68 13.72 11.73 -0.48
CA HIS A 68 13.82 11.48 -1.92
C HIS A 68 12.96 12.47 -2.74
N GLY A 69 12.54 13.60 -2.15
CA GLY A 69 11.85 14.68 -2.86
C GLY A 69 10.37 14.44 -3.15
N PHE A 70 9.71 13.55 -2.40
CA PHE A 70 8.25 13.41 -2.45
C PHE A 70 7.60 14.22 -1.33
N PHE A 71 6.45 14.82 -1.63
CA PHE A 71 5.52 15.21 -0.58
C PHE A 71 4.65 14.02 -0.23
N THR A 72 4.65 13.65 1.04
CA THR A 72 3.77 12.63 1.57
C THR A 72 3.46 12.95 3.03
N GLU A 73 2.30 12.51 3.48
CA GLU A 73 1.86 12.64 4.85
C GLU A 73 0.91 11.50 5.23
N PHE A 74 0.89 11.20 6.52
CA PHE A 74 0.01 10.18 7.04
C PHE A 74 -1.40 10.74 7.26
N ARG A 75 -2.36 10.22 6.51
CA ARG A 75 -3.77 10.62 6.57
C ARG A 75 -4.65 9.47 7.05
N ARG A 76 -5.85 9.83 7.51
CA ARG A 76 -6.88 8.89 7.95
C ARG A 76 -8.23 9.30 7.39
N ALA A 77 -8.93 8.36 6.78
CA ALA A 77 -10.30 8.55 6.28
C ALA A 77 -11.36 8.07 7.30
N ASN A 78 -10.98 7.73 8.53
CA ASN A 78 -11.89 7.21 9.55
C ASN A 78 -13.01 8.19 9.94
N LYS A 79 -12.74 9.50 9.91
CA LYS A 79 -13.73 10.55 10.17
C LYS A 79 -14.71 10.79 9.02
N LEU A 80 -14.40 10.33 7.81
CA LEU A 80 -15.30 10.46 6.66
C LEU A 80 -16.43 9.44 6.80
N ARG A 81 -17.67 9.90 7.09
CA ARG A 81 -18.84 9.00 7.19
C ARG A 81 -19.09 8.28 5.86
N HIS A 82 -19.14 9.04 4.77
CA HIS A 82 -19.23 8.56 3.38
C HIS A 82 -17.98 8.98 2.58
N GLY A 83 -17.79 8.45 1.38
CA GLY A 83 -16.73 8.91 0.46
C GLY A 83 -15.29 8.54 0.82
N LYS A 84 -15.08 7.51 1.66
CA LYS A 84 -13.72 7.02 1.98
C LYS A 84 -12.95 6.58 0.73
N LEU A 85 -13.63 5.90 -0.20
CA LEU A 85 -13.04 5.52 -1.48
C LEU A 85 -12.78 6.74 -2.37
N ASP A 86 -13.66 7.75 -2.35
CA ASP A 86 -13.49 8.98 -3.13
C ASP A 86 -12.22 9.73 -2.75
N ALA A 87 -11.87 9.75 -1.46
CA ALA A 87 -10.60 10.29 -1.00
C ALA A 87 -9.37 9.64 -1.67
N LEU A 88 -9.42 8.33 -1.92
CA LEU A 88 -8.37 7.60 -2.63
C LEU A 88 -8.45 7.83 -4.14
N ARG A 89 -9.66 7.85 -4.71
CA ARG A 89 -9.90 8.07 -6.15
C ARG A 89 -9.33 9.40 -6.63
N MET A 90 -9.49 10.46 -5.84
CA MET A 90 -8.95 11.79 -6.21
C MET A 90 -7.44 11.77 -6.43
N HIS A 91 -6.69 11.02 -5.61
CA HIS A 91 -5.24 10.87 -5.78
C HIS A 91 -4.90 10.07 -7.04
N LEU A 92 -5.61 8.95 -7.27
CA LEU A 92 -5.38 8.11 -8.45
C LEU A 92 -5.72 8.82 -9.77
N LEU A 93 -6.78 9.63 -9.79
CA LEU A 93 -7.14 10.49 -10.93
C LEU A 93 -6.05 11.52 -11.23
N ARG A 94 -5.32 11.97 -10.21
CA ARG A 94 -4.16 12.89 -10.33
C ARG A 94 -2.84 12.17 -10.62
N GLN A 95 -2.87 10.85 -10.86
CA GLN A 95 -1.69 10.02 -11.09
C GLN A 95 -0.74 9.98 -9.87
N GLU A 96 -1.31 10.06 -8.67
CA GLU A 96 -0.59 9.96 -7.40
C GLU A 96 -0.84 8.57 -6.78
N PRO A 97 0.19 7.71 -6.64
CA PRO A 97 0.03 6.45 -5.93
C PRO A 97 -0.28 6.70 -4.46
N VAL A 98 -1.02 5.77 -3.87
CA VAL A 98 -1.39 5.85 -2.46
C VAL A 98 -0.85 4.64 -1.71
N ILE A 99 -0.01 4.91 -0.71
CA ILE A 99 0.41 3.89 0.26
C ILE A 99 -0.74 3.64 1.21
N LEU A 100 -1.06 2.38 1.41
CA LEU A 100 -2.11 1.95 2.32
C LEU A 100 -1.52 1.16 3.46
N LEU A 101 -2.13 1.39 4.62
CA LEU A 101 -1.88 0.63 5.81
C LEU A 101 -3.14 -0.19 6.13
N ILE A 102 -3.03 -1.50 5.99
CA ILE A 102 -4.16 -2.42 6.12
C ILE A 102 -3.97 -3.39 7.28
N GLY A 103 -5.07 -3.99 7.72
CA GLY A 103 -5.04 -5.20 8.53
C GLY A 103 -5.11 -6.43 7.63
N ASN A 104 -4.00 -7.14 7.46
CA ASN A 104 -3.90 -8.43 6.78
C ASN A 104 -4.63 -9.51 7.58
N SER A 105 -5.94 -9.54 7.39
CA SER A 105 -6.88 -10.32 8.20
C SER A 105 -7.28 -11.62 7.52
N PHE A 106 -6.79 -11.91 6.32
CA PHE A 106 -7.20 -13.10 5.57
C PHE A 106 -6.22 -14.25 5.78
N ASN A 107 -6.74 -15.45 5.99
CA ASN A 107 -5.91 -16.65 6.02
C ASN A 107 -5.65 -17.18 4.59
N PRO A 108 -4.77 -18.18 4.42
CA PRO A 108 -4.51 -18.79 3.10
C PRO A 108 -5.76 -19.38 2.42
N ARG A 109 -6.81 -19.73 3.19
CA ARG A 109 -8.13 -20.16 2.68
C ARG A 109 -9.07 -19.00 2.36
N ARG A 110 -8.57 -17.75 2.33
CA ARG A 110 -9.32 -16.51 2.05
C ARG A 110 -10.48 -16.22 3.01
N HIS A 111 -10.49 -16.83 4.19
CA HIS A 111 -11.44 -16.49 5.25
C HIS A 111 -10.94 -15.27 6.03
N TYR A 112 -11.85 -14.36 6.32
CA TYR A 112 -11.57 -13.17 7.13
C TYR A 112 -11.50 -13.56 8.61
N GLN A 113 -10.37 -13.27 9.25
CA GLN A 113 -10.09 -13.55 10.65
C GLN A 113 -9.99 -12.23 11.41
N HIS A 114 -11.03 -11.93 12.19
CA HIS A 114 -11.14 -10.69 12.96
C HIS A 114 -9.95 -10.47 13.90
N PHE A 115 -9.40 -11.53 14.50
CA PHE A 115 -8.25 -11.47 15.39
C PHE A 115 -6.90 -11.26 14.66
N LYS A 116 -6.75 -11.76 13.42
CA LYS A 116 -5.52 -11.49 12.64
C LYS A 116 -5.35 -10.02 12.30
N ARG A 117 -6.47 -9.30 12.25
CA ARG A 117 -6.46 -7.84 12.12
C ARG A 117 -5.64 -7.16 13.22
N TRP A 118 -5.40 -7.80 14.36
CA TRP A 118 -4.72 -7.21 15.52
C TRP A 118 -3.21 -7.10 15.34
N TYR A 119 -2.59 -8.05 14.64
CA TYR A 119 -1.13 -8.13 14.46
C TYR A 119 -0.71 -8.24 12.99
N GLY A 120 -1.67 -8.37 12.06
CA GLY A 120 -1.43 -8.43 10.63
C GLY A 120 -1.19 -7.05 10.01
N TRP A 121 -0.29 -6.24 10.57
CA TRP A 121 -0.02 -4.94 9.97
C TRP A 121 0.69 -5.11 8.62
N HIS A 122 0.18 -4.45 7.59
CA HIS A 122 0.72 -4.62 6.26
C HIS A 122 0.64 -3.34 5.43
N TRP A 123 1.73 -3.07 4.72
CA TRP A 123 1.86 -1.95 3.78
C TRP A 123 1.68 -2.46 2.35
N MET A 124 0.88 -1.74 1.58
CA MET A 124 0.68 -1.99 0.15
C MET A 124 0.49 -0.68 -0.61
N LEU A 125 0.56 -0.74 -1.94
CA LEU A 125 0.28 0.40 -2.82
C LEU A 125 -1.04 0.20 -3.54
N LEU A 126 -1.81 1.28 -3.62
CA LEU A 126 -2.95 1.40 -4.49
C LEU A 126 -2.53 2.11 -5.76
N LEU A 127 -2.72 1.42 -6.90
CA LEU A 127 -2.25 1.86 -8.20
C LEU A 127 -3.37 2.19 -9.18
N GLY A 128 -4.61 1.80 -8.87
CA GLY A 128 -5.75 2.15 -9.71
C GLY A 128 -7.08 1.63 -9.18
N PHE A 129 -8.14 1.99 -9.89
CA PHE A 129 -9.50 1.50 -9.66
C PHE A 129 -10.28 1.40 -10.97
N ASP A 130 -11.30 0.56 -10.95
CA ASP A 130 -12.29 0.41 -12.01
C ASP A 130 -13.68 0.32 -11.38
N ASP A 131 -14.53 1.33 -11.63
CA ASP A 131 -15.89 1.37 -11.09
C ASP A 131 -16.85 0.43 -11.83
N ALA A 132 -16.61 0.13 -13.11
CA ALA A 132 -17.44 -0.81 -13.86
C ALA A 132 -17.28 -2.22 -13.29
N GLU A 133 -16.03 -2.61 -13.02
CA GLU A 133 -15.71 -3.90 -12.42
C GLU A 133 -15.71 -3.89 -10.87
N ARG A 134 -15.90 -2.72 -10.26
CA ARG A 134 -15.91 -2.50 -8.81
C ARG A 134 -14.68 -3.07 -8.10
N LYS A 135 -13.50 -2.84 -8.68
CA LYS A 135 -12.22 -3.37 -8.17
C LYS A 135 -11.12 -2.32 -8.09
N VAL A 136 -10.13 -2.59 -7.25
CA VAL A 136 -8.88 -1.82 -7.14
C VAL A 136 -7.70 -2.65 -7.61
N TYR A 137 -6.69 -1.97 -8.14
CA TYR A 137 -5.41 -2.54 -8.54
C TYR A 137 -4.33 -2.19 -7.53
N LEU A 138 -3.59 -3.19 -7.10
CA LEU A 138 -2.69 -3.10 -5.96
C LEU A 138 -1.31 -3.62 -6.34
N TYR A 139 -0.30 -3.01 -5.72
CA TYR A 139 1.00 -3.63 -5.54
C TYR A 139 1.14 -4.05 -4.08
N ASP A 140 1.21 -5.36 -3.85
CA ASP A 140 1.39 -5.98 -2.54
C ASP A 140 2.69 -6.80 -2.53
N PRO A 141 3.75 -6.37 -1.82
CA PRO A 141 5.03 -7.08 -1.82
C PRO A 141 4.96 -8.49 -1.19
N ASN A 142 3.87 -8.85 -0.51
CA ASN A 142 3.71 -10.16 0.14
C ASN A 142 3.01 -11.21 -0.75
N VAL A 143 2.54 -10.82 -1.93
CA VAL A 143 1.87 -11.73 -2.85
C VAL A 143 2.89 -12.66 -3.52
N ARG A 144 2.62 -13.97 -3.57
CA ARG A 144 3.44 -14.93 -4.30
C ARG A 144 2.94 -15.04 -5.75
N LEU A 145 3.75 -14.61 -6.72
CA LEU A 145 3.35 -14.57 -8.14
C LEU A 145 2.97 -15.93 -8.72
N GLU A 146 3.48 -17.03 -8.17
CA GLU A 146 3.13 -18.41 -8.57
C GLU A 146 1.63 -18.71 -8.46
N LYS A 147 0.87 -17.94 -7.67
CA LYS A 147 -0.55 -18.16 -7.39
C LYS A 147 -1.47 -17.04 -7.87
N HIS A 148 -0.94 -16.04 -8.57
CA HIS A 148 -1.70 -14.86 -8.96
C HIS A 148 -1.67 -14.63 -10.47
N GLU A 149 -2.78 -14.12 -10.97
CA GLU A 149 -3.00 -13.76 -12.37
C GLU A 149 -1.88 -12.83 -12.84
N ARG A 150 -1.01 -13.34 -13.73
CA ARG A 150 0.12 -12.59 -14.31
C ARG A 150 -0.35 -11.44 -15.22
N ASP A 151 -1.65 -11.40 -15.53
CA ASP A 151 -2.27 -10.49 -16.49
C ASP A 151 -2.79 -9.19 -15.86
N ILE A 152 -2.38 -8.84 -14.64
CA ILE A 152 -2.76 -7.57 -14.03
C ILE A 152 -1.78 -6.49 -14.51
N PRO A 153 -2.19 -5.56 -15.39
CA PRO A 153 -1.24 -4.70 -16.08
C PRO A 153 -0.65 -3.60 -15.18
N ILE A 154 -1.29 -3.26 -14.06
CA ILE A 154 -0.91 -2.15 -13.17
C ILE A 154 -0.86 -2.57 -11.69
N GLY A 155 -0.40 -3.79 -11.43
CA GLY A 155 -0.30 -4.30 -10.08
C GLY A 155 -0.07 -5.80 -10.10
N ASN A 156 0.31 -6.37 -8.97
CA ASN A 156 0.45 -7.82 -8.84
C ASN A 156 -0.79 -8.47 -8.20
N ALA A 157 -1.80 -7.66 -7.85
CA ALA A 157 -3.06 -8.11 -7.28
C ALA A 157 -4.20 -7.15 -7.60
N SER A 158 -5.42 -7.67 -7.56
CA SER A 158 -6.66 -6.89 -7.59
C SER A 158 -7.60 -7.34 -6.47
N LEU A 159 -8.43 -6.42 -5.98
CA LEU A 159 -9.45 -6.71 -4.97
C LEU A 159 -10.76 -6.03 -5.33
N SER A 160 -11.89 -6.70 -5.09
CA SER A 160 -13.19 -6.02 -5.12
C SER A 160 -13.27 -4.94 -4.04
N TYR A 161 -14.05 -3.89 -4.28
CA TYR A 161 -14.24 -2.80 -3.32
C TYR A 161 -14.67 -3.29 -1.93
N LYS A 162 -15.54 -4.30 -1.87
CA LYS A 162 -15.99 -4.91 -0.60
C LYS A 162 -14.80 -5.47 0.18
N ARG A 163 -13.95 -6.28 -0.46
CA ARG A 163 -12.77 -6.89 0.17
C ARG A 163 -11.73 -5.84 0.55
N PHE A 164 -11.46 -4.91 -0.35
CA PHE A 164 -10.55 -3.81 -0.10
C PHE A 164 -10.96 -3.01 1.15
N MET A 165 -12.23 -2.61 1.24
CA MET A 165 -12.74 -1.84 2.38
C MET A 165 -12.67 -2.61 3.71
N GLN A 166 -12.86 -3.94 3.69
CA GLN A 166 -12.69 -4.78 4.87
C GLN A 166 -11.24 -4.78 5.37
N GLN A 167 -10.25 -4.84 4.47
CA GLN A 167 -8.83 -4.80 4.82
C GLN A 167 -8.39 -3.39 5.26
N TRP A 168 -8.80 -2.38 4.50
CA TRP A 168 -8.43 -0.98 4.75
C TRP A 168 -9.10 -0.38 6.00
N ARG A 169 -10.14 -1.05 6.53
CA ARG A 169 -10.67 -0.73 7.86
C ARG A 169 -9.59 -0.73 8.95
N GLY A 170 -8.43 -1.36 8.74
CA GLY A 170 -7.19 -1.14 9.51
C GLY A 170 -6.95 -2.17 10.60
N VAL A 171 -6.28 -1.81 11.70
CA VAL A 171 -5.92 -2.68 12.84
C VAL A 171 -6.84 -2.37 14.03
N PHE A 172 -7.49 -3.37 14.64
CA PHE A 172 -8.63 -3.12 15.56
C PHE A 172 -8.25 -2.46 16.90
N PHE A 173 -7.11 -2.82 17.51
CA PHE A 173 -6.75 -2.34 18.87
C PHE A 173 -6.43 -0.84 18.93
N THR A 174 -6.11 -0.21 17.79
CA THR A 174 -5.94 1.23 17.73
C THR A 174 -6.73 1.79 16.55
N SER A 175 -7.89 2.38 16.84
CA SER A 175 -8.65 3.21 15.88
C SER A 175 -7.79 4.29 15.21
N LEU A 176 -6.62 4.57 15.80
CA LEU A 176 -5.51 5.37 15.29
C LEU A 176 -5.10 5.00 13.87
N PHE A 177 -5.19 3.74 13.43
CA PHE A 177 -4.76 3.31 12.09
C PHE A 177 -5.89 2.90 11.15
N ASN A 178 -7.16 3.08 11.53
CA ASN A 178 -8.28 2.74 10.65
C ASN A 178 -8.33 3.65 9.41
N TYR A 179 -8.48 3.06 8.23
CA TYR A 179 -8.54 3.77 6.95
C TYR A 179 -7.35 4.71 6.73
N SER A 180 -6.17 4.21 7.05
CA SER A 180 -4.93 4.96 6.97
C SER A 180 -4.31 4.88 5.59
N TYR A 181 -3.83 6.02 5.11
CA TYR A 181 -3.25 6.12 3.78
C TYR A 181 -2.23 7.25 3.72
N MET A 182 -1.35 7.20 2.73
CA MET A 182 -0.41 8.27 2.41
C MET A 182 -0.38 8.49 0.90
N PRO A 183 -0.87 9.61 0.38
CA PRO A 183 -0.61 9.96 -1.00
C PRO A 183 0.88 10.24 -1.20
N VAL A 184 1.40 9.86 -2.36
CA VAL A 184 2.78 10.13 -2.75
C VAL A 184 2.75 11.12 -3.90
N ILE A 185 3.11 12.36 -3.60
CA ILE A 185 3.04 13.48 -4.54
C ILE A 185 4.46 13.84 -4.93
N LYS A 186 4.78 13.76 -6.22
CA LYS A 186 6.09 14.21 -6.74
C LYS A 186 6.14 15.74 -6.64
N ARG A 187 7.16 16.29 -5.96
CA ARG A 187 7.42 17.73 -6.02
C ARG A 187 7.86 18.09 -7.44
N ARG A 188 7.24 19.14 -7.99
CA ARG A 188 7.65 19.72 -9.27
C ARG A 188 9.04 20.34 -9.13
#